data_AF-A0A382DCE1-F1
#
_entry.id   AF-A0A382DCE1-F1
#
_cell.length_a   1.000
_cell.length_b   1.000
_cell.length_c   1.000
_cell.angle_alpha   90.00
_cell.angle_beta   90.00
_cell.angle_gamma   90.00
#
_symmetry.space_group_name_H-M   'P 1'
#
loop_
_entity.id
_entity.type
_entity.pdbx_description
1 polymer ?
#
loop_
_entity_poly.entity_id
_entity_poly.type
_entity_poly.pdbx_seq_one_letter_code
_entity_poly.pdbx_strand_id
1 'polypeptide(L)'
;MAETDYSVRSIKGGYDDNLTYLVSCLRTGNQFLVDASVPLKQIKPFVHRRGLIALFITHTHADHTAYLDEYVDAYPNLVSMIYKESEDRIKCNYIKPVKHGDIVTVGQLSLEVYHTPGHYPDSICYLLDHILFTGDTLFVGRTGRTVDKRSDTRSLYRSV
;
A
#
# COMPACT_ATOMS: atom_id res chain seq x y z
N MET A 1 25.03 -6.28 -9.64
CA MET A 1 23.81 -6.45 -8.82
C MET A 1 23.19 -5.07 -8.72
N ALA A 2 21.89 -4.91 -8.91
CA ALA A 2 21.29 -3.58 -8.80
C ALA A 2 21.52 -3.05 -7.37
N GLU A 3 22.33 -2.00 -7.24
CA GLU A 3 22.68 -1.34 -5.98
C GLU A 3 21.51 -0.42 -5.56
N THR A 4 20.34 -0.99 -5.28
CA THR A 4 19.22 -0.20 -4.76
C THR A 4 19.43 0.07 -3.27
N ASP A 5 19.02 1.24 -2.81
CA ASP A 5 19.02 1.60 -1.38
C ASP A 5 17.83 1.00 -0.61
N TYR A 6 17.12 0.06 -1.22
CA TYR A 6 15.96 -0.62 -0.66
C TYR A 6 15.89 -2.09 -1.04
N SER A 7 15.09 -2.85 -0.29
CA SER A 7 14.65 -4.20 -0.64
C SER A 7 13.13 -4.29 -0.60
N VAL A 8 12.54 -5.08 -1.50
CA VAL A 8 11.11 -5.38 -1.53
C VAL A 8 10.92 -6.88 -1.34
N ARG A 9 10.07 -7.25 -0.38
CA ARG A 9 9.62 -8.63 -0.17
C ARG A 9 8.13 -8.68 -0.42
N SER A 10 7.70 -9.51 -1.36
CA SER A 10 6.29 -9.79 -1.63
C SER A 10 5.84 -11.01 -0.83
N ILE A 11 4.70 -10.89 -0.14
CA ILE A 11 4.07 -11.99 0.60
C ILE A 11 2.66 -12.16 0.04
N LYS A 12 2.36 -13.36 -0.43
CA LYS A 12 1.05 -13.73 -0.98
C LYS A 12 0.21 -14.46 0.07
N GLY A 13 -1.04 -14.08 0.23
CA GLY A 13 -1.98 -14.75 1.13
C GLY A 13 -3.26 -13.95 1.35
N GLY A 14 -3.92 -14.17 2.48
CA GLY A 14 -5.16 -13.47 2.80
C GLY A 14 -6.32 -13.86 1.88
N TYR A 15 -7.23 -12.93 1.63
CA TYR A 15 -8.34 -13.11 0.71
C TYR A 15 -7.85 -13.00 -0.74
N ASP A 16 -8.44 -13.80 -1.64
CA ASP A 16 -8.14 -13.82 -3.08
C ASP A 16 -6.64 -13.96 -3.45
N ASP A 17 -5.82 -14.53 -2.56
CA ASP A 17 -4.36 -14.65 -2.75
C ASP A 17 -3.69 -13.28 -3.03
N ASN A 18 -4.15 -12.23 -2.35
CA ASN A 18 -3.63 -10.87 -2.48
C ASN A 18 -2.17 -10.75 -1.96
N LEU A 19 -1.52 -9.63 -2.28
CA LEU A 19 -0.13 -9.33 -1.98
C LEU A 19 -0.01 -8.22 -0.95
N THR A 20 0.82 -8.45 0.05
CA THR A 20 1.40 -7.39 0.88
C THR A 20 2.88 -7.28 0.54
N TYR A 21 3.38 -6.04 0.42
CA TYR A 21 4.79 -5.77 0.14
C TYR A 21 5.46 -5.18 1.38
N LEU A 22 6.51 -5.84 1.88
CA LEU A 22 7.40 -5.28 2.90
C LEU A 22 8.60 -4.62 2.22
N VAL A 23 8.72 -3.31 2.39
CA VAL A 23 9.81 -2.52 1.83
C VAL A 23 10.74 -2.08 2.97
N SER A 24 12.04 -2.32 2.80
CA SER A 24 13.06 -1.90 3.76
C SER A 24 14.03 -0.91 3.14
N CYS A 25 14.18 0.26 3.75
CA CYS A 25 15.25 1.20 3.42
C CYS A 25 16.57 0.67 3.98
N LEU A 26 17.54 0.34 3.12
CA LEU A 26 18.81 -0.24 3.51
C LEU A 26 19.74 0.78 4.18
N ARG A 27 19.58 2.08 3.88
CA ARG A 27 20.39 3.15 4.49
C ARG A 27 19.98 3.50 5.92
N THR A 28 18.69 3.43 6.25
CA THR A 28 18.19 3.79 7.60
C THR A 28 17.72 2.58 8.42
N GLY A 29 17.43 1.46 7.76
CA GLY A 29 16.80 0.29 8.37
C GLY A 29 15.31 0.46 8.66
N ASN A 30 14.68 1.56 8.23
CA ASN A 30 13.24 1.77 8.36
C ASN A 30 12.47 0.83 7.42
N GLN A 31 11.32 0.34 7.88
CA GLN A 31 10.45 -0.54 7.11
C GLN A 31 9.03 0.00 7.02
N PHE A 32 8.40 -0.21 5.88
CA PHE A 32 7.00 0.07 5.64
C PHE A 32 6.33 -1.05 4.85
N LEU A 33 5.01 -1.08 4.90
CA LEU A 33 4.19 -2.01 4.13
C LEU A 33 3.42 -1.29 3.03
N VAL A 34 3.15 -1.99 1.93
CA VAL A 34 2.09 -1.64 0.99
C VAL A 34 1.01 -2.71 1.11
N ASP A 35 -0.19 -2.26 1.48
CA ASP A 35 -1.40 -3.01 1.82
C ASP A 35 -1.28 -3.99 2.99
N ALA A 36 -2.37 -4.12 3.76
CA ALA A 36 -2.50 -5.02 4.91
C ALA A 36 -3.33 -6.26 4.52
N SER A 37 -3.01 -6.85 3.37
CA SER A 37 -3.76 -7.94 2.75
C SER A 37 -3.48 -9.32 3.36
N VAL A 38 -2.37 -9.49 4.09
CA VAL A 38 -1.99 -10.77 4.72
C VAL A 38 -1.94 -10.67 6.25
N PRO A 39 -2.17 -11.79 6.99
CA PRO A 39 -2.04 -11.80 8.45
C PRO A 39 -0.64 -11.39 8.93
N LEU A 40 -0.57 -10.64 10.04
CA LEU A 40 0.69 -10.14 10.61
C LEU A 40 1.69 -11.27 10.87
N LYS A 41 1.23 -12.46 11.26
CA LYS A 41 2.09 -13.63 11.51
C LYS A 41 2.99 -14.00 10.31
N GLN A 42 2.57 -13.68 9.08
CA GLN A 42 3.37 -13.95 7.87
C GLN A 42 4.45 -12.88 7.64
N ILE A 43 4.19 -11.64 8.08
CA ILE A 43 5.11 -10.51 7.94
C ILE A 43 6.11 -10.45 9.10
N LYS A 44 5.66 -10.73 10.32
CA LYS A 44 6.41 -10.57 11.58
C LYS A 44 7.83 -11.15 11.57
N PRO A 45 8.12 -12.32 10.98
CA PRO A 45 9.48 -12.86 10.91
C PRO A 45 10.49 -11.99 10.14
N PHE A 46 9.99 -11.09 9.27
CA PHE A 46 10.80 -10.23 8.42
C PHE A 46 10.88 -8.77 8.92
N VAL A 47 10.11 -8.45 9.97
CA VAL A 47 10.16 -7.12 10.60
C VAL A 47 11.36 -7.05 11.53
N HIS A 48 12.23 -6.07 11.29
CA HIS A 48 13.41 -5.81 12.10
C HIS A 48 13.03 -5.26 13.48
N ARG A 49 14.01 -5.21 14.40
CA ARG A 49 13.80 -4.72 15.78
C ARG A 49 13.21 -3.31 15.88
N ARG A 50 13.39 -2.46 14.86
CA ARG A 50 12.83 -1.10 14.82
C ARG A 50 11.32 -1.06 14.55
N GLY A 51 10.73 -2.16 14.08
CA GLY A 51 9.30 -2.23 13.74
C GLY A 51 8.95 -1.58 12.41
N LEU A 52 7.64 -1.49 12.15
CA LEU A 52 7.06 -0.81 11.00
C LEU A 52 6.71 0.63 11.37
N ILE A 53 7.00 1.57 10.46
CA ILE A 53 6.72 3.00 10.70
C ILE A 53 5.62 3.57 9.81
N ALA A 54 5.36 2.94 8.67
CA ALA A 54 4.31 3.36 7.75
C ALA A 54 3.61 2.16 7.10
N LEU A 55 2.34 2.34 6.78
CA LEU A 55 1.53 1.42 6.00
C LEU A 55 0.84 2.21 4.89
N PHE A 56 1.18 1.90 3.65
CA PHE A 56 0.61 2.52 2.47
C PHE A 56 -0.57 1.69 1.99
N ILE A 57 -1.75 2.26 1.98
CA ILE A 57 -2.96 1.62 1.47
C ILE A 57 -3.17 2.09 0.03
N THR A 58 -3.27 1.14 -0.90
CA THR A 58 -3.53 1.43 -2.32
C THR A 58 -4.99 1.81 -2.55
N HIS A 59 -5.92 1.18 -1.83
CA HIS A 59 -7.35 1.50 -1.87
C HIS A 59 -8.11 0.80 -0.73
N THR A 60 -9.36 1.21 -0.50
CA THR A 60 -10.18 0.70 0.63
C THR A 60 -11.05 -0.51 0.29
N HIS A 61 -10.64 -1.33 -0.67
CA HIS A 61 -11.27 -2.62 -0.89
C HIS A 61 -10.88 -3.60 0.23
N ALA A 62 -11.82 -4.45 0.64
CA ALA A 62 -11.76 -5.13 1.93
C ALA A 62 -10.58 -6.10 2.05
N ASP A 63 -10.15 -6.73 0.96
CA ASP A 63 -9.02 -7.65 0.94
C ASP A 63 -7.65 -6.93 1.03
N HIS A 64 -7.56 -5.64 0.69
CA HIS A 64 -6.33 -4.83 0.87
C HIS A 64 -6.16 -4.30 2.30
N THR A 65 -7.26 -4.19 3.06
CA THR A 65 -7.25 -3.70 4.45
C THR A 65 -7.64 -4.78 5.45
N ALA A 66 -7.75 -6.04 5.02
CA ALA A 66 -8.35 -7.14 5.78
C ALA A 66 -7.70 -7.38 7.16
N TYR A 67 -6.39 -7.17 7.26
CA TYR A 67 -5.62 -7.42 8.48
C TYR A 67 -5.10 -6.15 9.12
N LEU A 68 -5.62 -4.98 8.73
CA LEU A 68 -5.16 -3.66 9.18
C LEU A 68 -5.08 -3.56 10.71
N ASP A 69 -6.11 -4.04 11.42
CA ASP A 69 -6.19 -4.01 12.88
C ASP A 69 -5.01 -4.74 13.54
N GLU A 70 -4.56 -5.89 12.99
CA GLU A 70 -3.41 -6.63 13.53
C GLU A 70 -2.13 -5.78 13.50
N TYR A 71 -1.93 -4.98 12.44
CA TYR A 71 -0.76 -4.12 12.31
C TYR A 71 -0.87 -2.88 13.20
N VAL A 72 -2.04 -2.26 13.29
CA VAL A 72 -2.27 -1.08 14.14
C VAL A 72 -2.07 -1.43 15.62
N ASP A 73 -2.58 -2.59 16.05
CA ASP A 73 -2.43 -3.06 17.43
C ASP A 73 -0.98 -3.42 17.77
N ALA A 74 -0.26 -4.04 16.84
CA ALA A 74 1.13 -4.45 17.06
C ALA A 74 2.14 -3.30 16.96
N TYR A 75 1.82 -2.24 16.22
CA TYR A 75 2.69 -1.09 15.98
C TYR A 75 1.95 0.22 16.27
N PRO A 76 1.87 0.65 17.55
CA PRO A 76 1.04 1.79 17.95
C PRO A 76 1.38 3.12 17.27
N ASN A 77 2.62 3.30 16.82
CA ASN A 77 3.12 4.49 16.12
C ASN A 77 3.03 4.38 14.59
N LEU A 78 2.37 3.36 14.05
CA LEU A 78 2.21 3.15 12.62
C LEU A 78 1.37 4.28 12.02
N VAL A 79 1.92 4.93 10.99
CA VAL A 79 1.20 5.94 10.21
C VAL A 79 0.64 5.31 8.95
N SER A 80 -0.68 5.33 8.80
CA SER A 80 -1.36 4.84 7.60
C SER A 80 -1.49 5.94 6.57
N MET A 81 -0.95 5.71 5.38
CA MET A 81 -1.07 6.59 4.21
C MET A 81 -2.26 6.11 3.38
N ILE A 82 -3.24 6.99 3.16
CA ILE A 82 -4.47 6.66 2.44
C ILE A 82 -4.92 7.86 1.61
N TYR A 83 -5.61 7.60 0.49
CA TYR A 83 -6.16 8.68 -0.32
C TYR A 83 -7.07 9.60 0.50
N LYS A 84 -6.92 10.91 0.31
CA LYS A 84 -7.53 11.96 1.15
C LYS A 84 -9.05 11.90 1.33
N GLU A 85 -9.78 11.28 0.41
CA GLU A 85 -11.25 11.17 0.47
C GLU A 85 -11.72 9.85 1.13
N SER A 86 -10.78 9.11 1.71
CA SER A 86 -10.98 7.79 2.29
C SER A 86 -10.48 7.63 3.72
N GLU A 87 -10.01 8.72 4.35
CA GLU A 87 -9.51 8.70 5.74
C GLU A 87 -10.52 8.13 6.74
N ASP A 88 -11.81 8.43 6.58
CA ASP A 88 -12.88 7.94 7.44
C ASP A 88 -13.28 6.47 7.20
N ARG A 89 -12.67 5.80 6.22
CA ARG A 89 -13.01 4.42 5.84
C ARG A 89 -12.22 3.37 6.58
N ILE A 90 -11.11 3.77 7.20
CA ILE A 90 -10.23 2.88 7.94
C ILE A 90 -10.06 3.38 9.36
N LYS A 91 -9.81 2.48 10.29
CA LYS A 91 -9.51 2.83 11.67
C LYS A 91 -8.02 2.63 11.93
N CYS A 92 -7.30 3.72 12.16
CA CYS A 92 -5.88 3.69 12.51
C CYS A 92 -5.58 4.75 13.59
N ASN A 93 -4.49 4.57 14.34
CA ASN A 93 -4.08 5.54 15.37
C ASN A 93 -3.64 6.87 14.74
N TYR A 94 -2.91 6.78 13.62
CA TYR A 94 -2.41 7.94 12.87
C TYR A 94 -2.69 7.74 11.39
N ILE A 95 -3.45 8.66 10.80
CA ILE A 95 -3.73 8.68 9.37
C ILE A 95 -3.05 9.90 8.77
N LYS A 96 -2.33 9.70 7.66
CA LYS A 96 -1.82 10.77 6.82
C LYS A 96 -2.52 10.69 5.45
N PRO A 97 -3.46 11.60 5.18
CA PRO A 97 -4.10 11.74 3.88
C PRO A 97 -3.07 12.05 2.79
N VAL A 98 -3.20 11.41 1.63
CA VAL A 98 -2.38 11.67 0.44
C VAL A 98 -3.24 11.96 -0.78
N LYS A 99 -2.70 12.69 -1.75
CA LYS A 99 -3.34 12.99 -3.04
C LYS A 99 -2.35 12.81 -4.20
N HIS A 100 -2.88 12.82 -5.42
CA HIS A 100 -2.09 12.78 -6.64
C HIS A 100 -0.97 13.85 -6.64
N GLY A 101 0.24 13.44 -7.01
CA GLY A 101 1.43 14.29 -7.07
C GLY A 101 2.13 14.52 -5.73
N ASP A 102 1.61 13.99 -4.62
CA ASP A 102 2.32 14.04 -3.34
C ASP A 102 3.56 13.14 -3.38
N ILE A 103 4.61 13.55 -2.66
CA ILE A 103 5.78 12.74 -2.38
C ILE A 103 5.81 12.41 -0.89
N VAL A 104 5.84 11.13 -0.56
CA VAL A 104 5.90 10.62 0.80
C VAL A 104 7.25 9.98 1.06
N THR A 105 7.91 10.37 2.14
CA THR A 105 9.24 9.86 2.48
C THR A 105 9.19 8.89 3.65
N VAL A 106 9.87 7.75 3.52
CA VAL A 106 10.12 6.80 4.60
C VAL A 106 11.62 6.49 4.68
N GLY A 107 12.27 6.95 5.75
CA GLY A 107 13.73 6.93 5.82
C GLY A 107 14.32 7.84 4.75
N GLN A 108 15.05 7.26 3.80
CA GLN A 108 15.60 7.99 2.64
C GLN A 108 14.98 7.53 1.31
N LEU A 109 13.83 6.86 1.38
CA LEU A 109 13.04 6.46 0.21
C LEU A 109 11.91 7.44 -0.01
N SER A 110 11.67 7.82 -1.25
CA SER A 110 10.58 8.71 -1.65
C SER A 110 9.62 7.96 -2.56
N LEU A 111 8.33 8.05 -2.23
CA LEU A 111 7.25 7.45 -3.00
C LEU A 111 6.37 8.55 -3.56
N GLU A 112 6.22 8.58 -4.88
CA GLU A 112 5.27 9.47 -5.56
C GLU A 112 3.89 8.82 -5.63
N VAL A 113 2.85 9.61 -5.37
CA VAL A 113 1.46 9.15 -5.31
C VAL A 113 0.74 9.47 -6.63
N TYR A 114 0.19 8.45 -7.27
CA TYR A 114 -0.64 8.60 -8.47
C TYR A 114 -2.07 8.20 -8.14
N HIS A 115 -3.02 9.14 -8.20
CA HIS A 115 -4.45 8.77 -8.16
C HIS A 115 -4.86 8.07 -9.45
N THR A 116 -5.33 6.83 -9.32
CA THR A 116 -5.64 5.91 -10.40
C THR A 116 -7.04 5.28 -10.20
N PRO A 117 -8.11 6.11 -10.14
CA PRO A 117 -9.46 5.62 -9.86
C PRO A 117 -9.96 4.70 -10.96
N GLY A 118 -10.88 3.82 -10.61
CA GLY A 118 -11.60 3.00 -11.57
C GLY A 118 -12.05 1.67 -10.98
N HIS A 119 -11.10 0.84 -10.54
CA HIS A 119 -11.41 -0.34 -9.74
C HIS A 119 -12.14 0.08 -8.45
N TYR A 120 -11.54 1.01 -7.70
CA TYR A 120 -12.18 1.72 -6.60
C TYR A 120 -11.98 3.23 -6.79
N PRO A 121 -12.89 4.09 -6.30
CA PRO A 121 -12.77 5.55 -6.48
C PRO A 121 -11.53 6.16 -5.80
N ASP A 122 -10.99 5.48 -4.79
CA ASP A 122 -9.82 5.94 -4.02
C ASP A 122 -8.53 5.20 -4.37
N SER A 123 -8.54 4.42 -5.47
CA SER A 123 -7.37 3.69 -5.93
C SER A 123 -6.22 4.63 -6.25
N ILE A 124 -5.07 4.35 -5.64
CA ILE A 124 -3.80 5.04 -5.85
C ILE A 124 -2.68 4.04 -6.08
N CYS A 125 -1.74 4.43 -6.95
CA CYS A 125 -0.47 3.74 -7.13
C CYS A 125 0.64 4.50 -6.42
N TYR A 126 1.64 3.77 -5.91
CA TYR A 126 2.83 4.34 -5.30
C TYR A 126 4.06 4.01 -6.13
N LEU A 127 4.76 5.03 -6.62
CA LEU A 127 6.00 4.87 -7.39
C LEU A 127 7.21 5.04 -6.47
N LEU A 128 8.00 3.98 -6.32
CA LEU A 128 9.30 3.99 -5.65
C LEU A 128 10.39 3.70 -6.69
N ASP A 129 11.14 4.74 -7.06
CA ASP A 129 12.15 4.70 -8.14
C ASP A 129 11.59 4.13 -9.47
N HIS A 130 11.79 2.84 -9.72
CA HIS A 130 11.31 2.14 -10.92
C HIS A 130 10.26 1.06 -10.61
N ILE A 131 9.77 0.97 -9.37
CA ILE A 131 8.75 0.03 -8.93
C ILE A 131 7.45 0.78 -8.68
N LEU A 132 6.40 0.38 -9.38
CA LEU A 132 5.04 0.90 -9.18
C LEU A 132 4.21 -0.15 -8.45
N PHE A 133 3.73 0.19 -7.24
CA PHE A 133 2.74 -0.61 -6.54
C PHE A 133 1.35 -0.18 -7.03
N THR A 134 0.68 -1.04 -7.79
CA THR A 134 -0.51 -0.68 -8.57
C THR A 134 -1.84 -0.96 -7.90
N GLY A 135 -1.84 -1.67 -6.76
CA GLY A 135 -3.05 -2.27 -6.21
C GLY A 135 -3.82 -3.02 -7.30
N ASP A 136 -5.14 -2.81 -7.32
CA ASP A 136 -6.03 -3.40 -8.32
C ASP A 136 -6.23 -2.51 -9.56
N THR A 137 -5.43 -1.46 -9.74
CA THR A 137 -5.45 -0.67 -10.98
C THR A 137 -4.97 -1.53 -12.16
N LEU A 138 -3.83 -2.20 -11.97
CA LEU A 138 -3.17 -3.00 -13.01
C LEU A 138 -2.55 -4.26 -12.41
N PHE A 139 -2.81 -5.40 -13.05
CA PHE A 139 -2.14 -6.67 -12.83
C PHE A 139 -1.29 -7.04 -14.04
N VAL A 140 -0.49 -8.10 -13.92
CA VAL A 140 0.21 -8.69 -15.06
C VAL A 140 -0.81 -9.21 -16.08
N GLY A 141 -0.94 -8.49 -17.21
CA GLY A 141 -1.79 -8.86 -18.34
C GLY A 141 -3.30 -8.55 -18.20
N ARG A 142 -3.74 -7.87 -17.13
CA ARG A 142 -5.16 -7.49 -16.93
C ARG A 142 -5.31 -6.34 -15.92
N THR A 143 -6.52 -5.82 -15.72
CA THR A 143 -6.85 -4.80 -14.71
C THR A 143 -7.75 -5.35 -13.60
N GLY A 144 -7.97 -4.59 -12.54
CA GLY A 144 -9.06 -4.79 -11.58
C GLY A 144 -10.42 -4.80 -12.24
N ARG A 145 -11.39 -5.43 -11.57
CA ARG A 145 -12.79 -5.42 -11.98
C ARG A 145 -13.46 -4.14 -11.50
N THR A 146 -14.41 -3.60 -12.25
CA THR A 146 -15.19 -2.42 -11.84
C THR A 146 -16.61 -2.83 -11.46
N VAL A 147 -16.77 -3.38 -10.24
CA VAL A 147 -18.03 -4.00 -9.78
C VAL A 147 -18.72 -3.26 -8.64
N ASP A 148 -18.01 -2.40 -7.90
CA ASP A 148 -18.63 -1.58 -6.85
C ASP A 148 -19.50 -0.50 -7.49
N LYS A 149 -20.51 -0.02 -6.75
CA LYS A 149 -21.40 1.06 -7.20
C LYS A 149 -20.66 2.33 -7.59
N ARG A 150 -19.46 2.56 -7.03
CA ARG A 150 -18.62 3.73 -7.32
C ARG A 150 -17.40 3.40 -8.19
N SER A 151 -17.26 2.17 -8.66
CA SER A 151 -16.28 1.82 -9.69
C SER A 151 -16.68 2.40 -11.05
N ASP A 152 -15.70 2.66 -11.93
CA ASP A 152 -15.95 3.16 -13.28
C ASP A 152 -14.89 2.64 -14.27
N THR A 153 -15.33 1.89 -15.29
CA THR A 153 -14.44 1.29 -16.30
C THR A 153 -13.73 2.37 -17.13
N ARG A 154 -14.39 3.51 -17.40
CA ARG A 154 -13.78 4.59 -18.20
C ARG A 154 -12.65 5.27 -17.43
N SER A 155 -12.83 5.48 -16.13
CA SER A 155 -11.79 5.98 -15.24
C SER A 155 -10.64 4.98 -15.14
N LEU A 156 -10.93 3.68 -14.98
CA LEU A 156 -9.89 2.65 -14.96
C LEU A 156 -9.05 2.66 -16.23
N TYR A 157 -9.68 2.77 -17.40
CA TYR A 157 -9.00 2.84 -18.69
C TYR A 157 -8.08 4.07 -18.82
N ARG A 158 -8.44 5.21 -18.20
CA ARG A 158 -7.61 6.42 -18.21
C ARG A 158 -6.47 6.37 -17.19
N SER A 159 -6.66 5.61 -16.13
CA SER A 159 -5.68 5.42 -15.05
C SER A 159 -4.54 4.49 -15.46
N VAL A 160 -4.79 3.55 -16.37
CA VAL A 160 -3.80 2.63 -16.98
C VAL A 160 -3.11 3.30 -18.16
#